data_AF-A0A1E7K177-F1
#
_entry.id   AF-A0A1E7K177-F1
#
_cell.length_a   1.000
_cell.length_b   1.000
_cell.length_c   1.000
_cell.angle_alpha   90.00
_cell.angle_beta   90.00
_cell.angle_gamma   90.00
#
_symmetry.space_group_name_H-M   'P 1'
#
loop_
_entity.id
_entity.type
_entity.pdbx_description
1 polymer ?
#
loop_
_entity_poly.entity_id
_entity_poly.type
_entity_poly.pdbx_seq_one_letter_code
_entity_poly.pdbx_strand_id
1 'polypeptide(L)'
;MSQPLSPVPLALPLPPAPSRAELTSHLVRARIAGDVATPRENNLSHYRKLANGDRHYWLGLELGERWADEQDVLAVMAERCGVNDDPDYRSGQDTIDPELTVAALDRAAAELRKAAEARARVLFATGHPGALLDMHGTLATALRSAGCDIVRTPLRVFADEGVIVQFQGVAVYERGASLWHTHSPQPMAGVLLGLEQAGEPLPDLVVADHGWAGRAAQQGLTTVGFADCNDPALFLGEAEGTLEVAVPLDDHVVDPRYYEPMTAYLLSAAGLAG
;
A
#
# COMPACT_ATOMS: atom_id res chain seq x y z
N MET A 1 1.28 -1.43 -48.13
CA MET A 1 0.43 -1.34 -46.93
C MET A 1 1.17 -2.06 -45.82
N SER A 2 1.88 -1.33 -44.96
CA SER A 2 2.55 -1.91 -43.80
C SER A 2 1.49 -2.18 -42.73
N GLN A 3 1.29 -3.44 -42.36
CA GLN A 3 0.51 -3.75 -41.17
C GLN A 3 1.24 -3.16 -39.97
N PRO A 4 0.56 -2.44 -39.06
CA PRO A 4 1.16 -2.07 -37.79
C PRO A 4 1.50 -3.36 -37.05
N LEU A 5 2.77 -3.52 -36.65
CA LEU A 5 3.19 -4.59 -35.76
C LEU A 5 2.36 -4.46 -34.49
N SER A 6 1.53 -5.46 -34.18
CA SER A 6 0.90 -5.55 -32.87
C SER A 6 2.00 -5.53 -31.81
N PRO A 7 1.94 -4.63 -30.80
CA PRO A 7 2.91 -4.65 -29.73
C PRO A 7 2.87 -6.03 -29.08
N VAL A 8 4.01 -6.72 -29.06
CA VAL A 8 4.17 -7.94 -28.26
C VAL A 8 4.13 -7.48 -26.80
N PRO A 9 3.19 -7.98 -25.97
CA PRO A 9 3.22 -7.69 -24.55
C PRO A 9 4.56 -8.17 -24.00
N LEU A 10 5.35 -7.25 -23.45
CA LEU A 10 6.52 -7.63 -22.67
C LEU A 10 6.00 -8.29 -21.40
N ALA A 11 6.29 -9.59 -21.24
CA ALA A 11 5.97 -10.31 -20.02
C ALA A 11 6.58 -9.56 -18.82
N LEU A 12 5.79 -9.40 -17.75
CA LEU A 12 6.30 -8.86 -16.49
C LEU A 12 7.43 -9.77 -16.00
N PRO A 13 8.55 -9.23 -15.47
CA PRO A 13 9.70 -10.00 -15.02
C PRO A 13 9.42 -10.69 -13.67
N LEU A 14 8.26 -11.33 -13.52
CA LEU A 14 7.83 -12.00 -12.31
C LEU A 14 8.02 -13.52 -12.42
N PRO A 15 8.19 -14.22 -11.29
CA PRO A 15 8.09 -15.67 -11.26
C PRO A 15 6.65 -16.12 -11.58
N PRO A 16 6.43 -17.42 -11.88
CA PRO A 16 5.08 -17.98 -11.94
C PRO A 16 4.30 -17.68 -10.66
N ALA A 17 3.00 -17.39 -10.79
CA ALA A 17 2.16 -17.15 -9.64
C ALA A 17 2.13 -18.37 -8.71
N PRO A 18 2.49 -18.22 -7.43
CA PRO A 18 2.46 -19.33 -6.47
C PRO A 18 1.01 -19.71 -6.15
N SER A 19 0.81 -20.94 -5.69
CA SER A 19 -0.40 -21.29 -4.94
C SER A 19 -0.46 -20.54 -3.61
N ARG A 20 -1.65 -20.47 -2.99
CA ARG A 20 -1.83 -19.89 -1.66
C ARG A 20 -0.85 -20.46 -0.63
N ALA A 21 -0.70 -21.78 -0.57
CA ALA A 21 0.21 -22.43 0.38
C ALA A 21 1.70 -22.10 0.12
N GLU A 22 2.10 -22.01 -1.15
CA GLU A 22 3.45 -21.59 -1.53
C GLU A 22 3.70 -20.13 -1.17
N LEU A 23 2.70 -19.26 -1.36
CA LEU A 23 2.77 -17.86 -0.97
C LEU A 23 2.86 -17.70 0.55
N THR A 24 1.97 -18.31 1.34
CA THR A 24 2.03 -18.28 2.82
C THR A 24 3.41 -18.70 3.29
N SER A 25 3.95 -19.79 2.75
CA SER A 25 5.30 -20.26 3.09
C SER A 25 6.40 -19.27 2.69
N HIS A 26 6.24 -18.58 1.55
CA HIS A 26 7.17 -17.56 1.09
C HIS A 26 7.16 -16.31 1.96
N LEU A 27 5.97 -15.79 2.30
CA LEU A 27 5.81 -14.61 3.16
C LEU A 27 6.55 -14.80 4.49
N VAL A 28 6.41 -15.97 5.11
CA VAL A 28 7.12 -16.33 6.35
C VAL A 28 8.64 -16.40 6.16
N ARG A 29 9.11 -17.10 5.12
CA ARG A 29 10.56 -17.24 4.86
C ARG A 29 11.23 -15.90 4.55
N ALA A 30 10.53 -15.03 3.83
CA ALA A 30 11.01 -13.71 3.43
C ALA A 30 10.82 -12.64 4.52
N ARG A 31 10.13 -12.99 5.62
CA ARG A 31 9.73 -12.08 6.71
C ARG A 31 8.86 -10.90 6.25
N ILE A 32 8.09 -11.12 5.17
CA ILE A 32 7.00 -10.21 4.78
C ILE A 32 5.80 -10.40 5.73
N ALA A 33 5.61 -11.62 6.22
CA ALA A 33 4.71 -11.96 7.32
C ALA A 33 5.36 -13.06 8.18
N GLY A 34 4.67 -13.53 9.21
CA GLY A 34 5.25 -14.36 10.28
C GLY A 34 6.03 -13.49 11.27
N ASP A 35 7.21 -13.94 11.67
CA ASP A 35 8.13 -13.14 12.49
C ASP A 35 8.78 -12.04 11.62
N VAL A 36 8.18 -10.85 11.64
CA VAL A 36 8.62 -9.68 10.84
C VAL A 36 9.87 -9.03 11.43
N ALA A 37 10.44 -7.98 10.84
CA ALA A 37 11.58 -7.27 11.44
C ALA A 37 11.14 -6.32 12.56
N THR A 38 9.94 -5.75 12.45
CA THR A 38 9.37 -4.77 13.37
C THR A 38 9.23 -5.33 14.80
N PRO A 39 9.92 -4.73 15.80
CA PRO A 39 9.82 -5.16 17.19
C PRO A 39 8.50 -4.80 17.84
N ARG A 40 8.04 -5.62 18.79
CA ARG A 40 6.81 -5.41 19.56
C ARG A 40 6.80 -4.06 20.29
N GLU A 41 7.94 -3.63 20.81
CA GLU A 41 8.11 -2.35 21.50
C GLU A 41 7.84 -1.16 20.57
N ASN A 42 8.33 -1.25 19.33
CA ASN A 42 8.09 -0.22 18.33
C ASN A 42 6.61 -0.17 17.96
N ASN A 43 6.01 -1.35 17.78
CA ASN A 43 4.62 -1.47 17.42
C ASN A 43 3.67 -0.85 18.49
N LEU A 44 3.80 -1.29 19.74
CA LEU A 44 3.02 -0.73 20.87
C LEU A 44 3.30 0.77 21.09
N SER A 45 4.52 1.24 20.81
CA SER A 45 4.84 2.67 20.86
C SER A 45 4.03 3.46 19.83
N HIS A 46 3.89 2.96 18.60
CA HIS A 46 3.12 3.61 17.55
C HIS A 46 1.62 3.60 17.86
N TYR A 47 1.08 2.48 18.36
CA TYR A 47 -0.32 2.37 18.79
C TYR A 47 -0.64 3.41 19.87
N ARG A 48 0.23 3.53 20.87
CA ARG A 48 0.08 4.52 21.95
C ARG A 48 0.17 5.96 21.45
N LYS A 49 1.06 6.26 20.51
CA LYS A 49 1.17 7.62 19.95
C LYS A 49 -0.05 7.99 19.11
N LEU A 50 -0.53 7.06 18.28
CA LEU A 50 -1.80 7.22 17.56
C LEU A 50 -2.94 7.50 18.55
N ALA A 51 -3.08 6.67 19.59
CA ALA A 51 -4.16 6.78 20.56
C ALA A 51 -4.11 8.10 21.36
N ASN A 52 -2.91 8.61 21.64
CA ASN A 52 -2.73 9.92 22.26
C ASN A 52 -2.93 11.11 21.29
N GLY A 53 -3.37 10.85 20.05
CA GLY A 53 -3.71 11.89 19.07
C GLY A 53 -2.53 12.44 18.28
N ASP A 54 -1.38 11.76 18.24
CA ASP A 54 -0.27 12.16 17.38
C ASP A 54 -0.62 11.91 15.91
N ARG A 55 -0.91 13.02 15.20
CA ARG A 55 -1.36 13.01 13.81
C ARG A 55 -0.33 12.46 12.81
N HIS A 56 0.94 12.36 13.20
CA HIS A 56 1.93 11.68 12.37
C HIS A 56 1.56 10.21 12.13
N TYR A 57 1.06 9.52 13.17
CA TYR A 57 0.69 8.11 13.12
C TYR A 57 -0.72 7.86 12.57
N TRP A 58 -1.46 8.92 12.25
CA TRP A 58 -2.79 8.81 11.65
C TRP A 58 -2.72 8.67 10.13
N LEU A 59 -1.53 8.85 9.54
CA LEU A 59 -1.26 8.62 8.12
C LEU A 59 -2.23 9.38 7.19
N GLY A 60 -2.67 10.58 7.61
CA GLY A 60 -3.58 11.42 6.84
C GLY A 60 -5.08 11.15 7.00
N LEU A 61 -5.46 10.18 7.84
CA LEU A 61 -6.84 9.93 8.24
C LEU A 61 -7.27 10.84 9.40
N GLU A 62 -8.58 10.97 9.59
CA GLU A 62 -9.25 11.66 10.69
C GLU A 62 -10.04 10.65 11.55
N LEU A 63 -9.34 10.05 12.52
CA LEU A 63 -9.82 8.91 13.33
C LEU A 63 -10.70 9.30 14.54
N GLY A 64 -10.93 10.60 14.77
CA GLY A 64 -11.76 11.09 15.88
C GLY A 64 -11.26 10.68 17.26
N GLU A 65 -12.19 10.52 18.22
CA GLU A 65 -11.88 10.13 19.61
C GLU A 65 -12.04 8.62 19.87
N ARG A 66 -12.49 7.84 18.86
CA ARG A 66 -12.79 6.41 19.00
C ARG A 66 -11.56 5.58 19.40
N TRP A 67 -10.39 5.99 18.95
CA TRP A 67 -9.15 5.26 19.12
C TRP A 67 -8.26 5.83 20.22
N ALA A 68 -8.86 6.50 21.22
CA ALA A 68 -8.12 7.10 22.34
C ALA A 68 -7.52 6.06 23.31
N ASP A 69 -7.92 4.79 23.20
CA ASP A 69 -7.34 3.68 23.97
C ASP A 69 -6.41 2.82 23.08
N GLU A 70 -5.17 2.63 23.53
CA GLU A 70 -4.18 1.74 22.89
C GLU A 70 -4.70 0.30 22.77
N GLN A 71 -5.55 -0.16 23.69
CA GLN A 71 -6.12 -1.52 23.66
C GLN A 71 -7.13 -1.69 22.53
N ASP A 72 -7.93 -0.66 22.22
CA ASP A 72 -8.86 -0.70 21.09
C ASP A 72 -8.09 -0.75 19.76
N VAL A 73 -6.97 -0.03 19.67
CA VAL A 73 -6.05 -0.11 18.53
C VAL A 73 -5.46 -1.52 18.42
N LEU A 74 -4.93 -2.07 19.50
CA LEU A 74 -4.36 -3.42 19.53
C LEU A 74 -5.37 -4.49 19.10
N ALA A 75 -6.63 -4.38 19.55
CA ALA A 75 -7.68 -5.32 19.18
C ALA A 75 -7.92 -5.36 17.66
N VAL A 76 -7.98 -4.20 16.99
CA VAL A 76 -8.11 -4.16 15.52
C VAL A 76 -6.87 -4.72 14.85
N MET A 77 -5.68 -4.43 15.37
CA MET A 77 -4.45 -4.93 14.80
C MET A 77 -4.32 -6.44 14.95
N ALA A 78 -4.78 -7.02 16.05
CA ALA A 78 -4.87 -8.46 16.22
C ALA A 78 -5.86 -9.08 15.21
N GLU A 79 -7.03 -8.46 15.01
CA GLU A 79 -8.04 -8.92 14.05
C GLU A 79 -7.53 -8.85 12.59
N ARG A 80 -6.89 -7.74 12.21
CA ARG A 80 -6.59 -7.42 10.81
C ARG A 80 -5.18 -7.77 10.37
N CYS A 81 -4.21 -7.67 11.27
CA CYS A 81 -2.82 -8.03 11.00
C CYS A 81 -2.43 -9.37 11.61
N GLY A 82 -3.10 -9.84 12.67
CA GLY A 82 -2.70 -11.04 13.38
C GLY A 82 -1.48 -10.85 14.29
N VAL A 83 -1.27 -9.62 14.78
CA VAL A 83 -0.31 -9.36 15.87
C VAL A 83 -0.77 -10.06 17.15
N ASN A 84 0.16 -10.32 18.07
CA ASN A 84 -0.18 -10.90 19.37
C ASN A 84 -1.14 -9.98 20.15
N ASP A 85 -2.28 -10.52 20.59
CA ASP A 85 -3.34 -9.80 21.30
C ASP A 85 -3.12 -9.70 22.82
N ASP A 86 -2.11 -10.38 23.36
CA ASP A 86 -1.75 -10.34 24.78
C ASP A 86 -1.19 -8.94 25.16
N PRO A 87 -1.88 -8.18 26.02
CA PRO A 87 -1.42 -6.86 26.48
C PRO A 87 -0.17 -6.93 27.38
N ASP A 88 0.16 -8.11 27.90
CA ASP A 88 1.37 -8.35 28.69
C ASP A 88 2.58 -8.75 27.81
N TYR A 89 2.35 -9.11 26.54
CA TYR A 89 3.42 -9.28 25.55
C TYR A 89 3.95 -7.92 25.07
N ARG A 90 4.97 -7.42 25.78
CA ARG A 90 5.47 -6.03 25.63
C ARG A 90 6.82 -5.89 24.95
N SER A 91 7.52 -6.98 24.66
CA SER A 91 8.89 -6.94 24.12
C SER A 91 9.22 -8.15 23.27
N GLY A 92 10.07 -7.96 22.25
CA GLY A 92 10.53 -9.03 21.36
C GLY A 92 10.06 -8.83 19.93
N GLN A 93 9.92 -9.92 19.18
CA GLN A 93 9.49 -9.87 17.80
C GLN A 93 7.96 -9.78 17.71
N ASP A 94 7.43 -8.88 16.88
CA ASP A 94 6.00 -8.92 16.56
C ASP A 94 5.72 -9.84 15.37
N THR A 95 4.44 -10.09 15.10
CA THR A 95 4.01 -11.00 14.04
C THR A 95 2.96 -10.37 13.13
N ILE A 96 3.01 -10.74 11.85
CA ILE A 96 1.89 -10.58 10.92
C ILE A 96 1.40 -11.97 10.54
N ASP A 97 0.11 -12.24 10.62
CA ASP A 97 -0.45 -13.53 10.21
C ASP A 97 -0.41 -13.64 8.67
N PRO A 98 0.35 -14.60 8.10
CA PRO A 98 0.49 -14.73 6.65
C PRO A 98 -0.83 -15.10 5.97
N GLU A 99 -1.76 -15.79 6.63
CA GLU A 99 -3.08 -16.09 6.04
C GLU A 99 -3.98 -14.85 5.99
N LEU A 100 -3.86 -13.92 6.95
CA LEU A 100 -4.52 -12.62 6.89
C LEU A 100 -3.93 -11.76 5.77
N THR A 101 -2.61 -11.78 5.58
CA THR A 101 -1.96 -11.14 4.41
C THR A 101 -2.54 -11.69 3.10
N VAL A 102 -2.58 -13.02 2.91
CA VAL A 102 -3.12 -13.61 1.67
C VAL A 102 -4.61 -13.31 1.49
N ALA A 103 -5.41 -13.36 2.55
CA ALA A 103 -6.82 -12.99 2.48
C ALA A 103 -7.01 -11.52 2.08
N ALA A 104 -6.19 -10.61 2.60
CA ALA A 104 -6.22 -9.21 2.20
C ALA A 104 -5.76 -9.00 0.75
N LEU A 105 -4.76 -9.76 0.27
CA LEU A 105 -4.37 -9.77 -1.13
C LEU A 105 -5.51 -10.25 -2.05
N ASP A 106 -6.30 -11.24 -1.65
CA ASP A 106 -7.48 -11.68 -2.41
C ASP A 106 -8.53 -10.56 -2.53
N ARG A 107 -8.72 -9.75 -1.47
CA ARG A 107 -9.61 -8.56 -1.49
C ARG A 107 -9.04 -7.45 -2.37
N ALA A 108 -7.74 -7.15 -2.24
CA ALA A 108 -7.06 -6.19 -3.10
C ALA A 108 -7.15 -6.62 -4.58
N ALA A 109 -6.99 -7.90 -4.88
CA ALA A 109 -7.15 -8.46 -6.22
C ALA A 109 -8.55 -8.21 -6.80
N ALA A 110 -9.59 -8.25 -5.96
CA ALA A 110 -10.94 -7.92 -6.38
C ALA A 110 -11.07 -6.45 -6.80
N GLU A 111 -10.47 -5.51 -6.06
CA GLU A 111 -10.46 -4.08 -6.44
C GLU A 111 -9.66 -3.83 -7.72
N LEU A 112 -8.50 -4.48 -7.87
CA LEU A 112 -7.72 -4.39 -9.12
C LEU A 112 -8.49 -4.94 -10.32
N ARG A 113 -9.21 -6.05 -10.15
CA ARG A 113 -10.06 -6.62 -11.20
C ARG A 113 -11.20 -5.68 -11.58
N LYS A 114 -11.91 -5.11 -10.60
CA LYS A 114 -12.97 -4.11 -10.85
C LYS A 114 -12.42 -2.91 -11.64
N ALA A 115 -11.25 -2.40 -11.24
CA ALA A 115 -10.59 -1.31 -11.95
C ALA A 115 -10.26 -1.68 -13.39
N ALA A 116 -9.73 -2.89 -13.64
CA ALA A 116 -9.43 -3.37 -14.98
C ALA A 116 -10.68 -3.53 -15.85
N GLU A 117 -11.76 -4.13 -15.31
CA GLU A 117 -13.04 -4.30 -16.00
C GLU A 117 -13.66 -2.95 -16.38
N ALA A 118 -13.56 -1.96 -15.48
CA ALA A 118 -14.04 -0.60 -15.69
C ALA A 118 -13.09 0.27 -16.53
N ARG A 119 -11.86 -0.20 -16.80
CA ARG A 119 -10.75 0.61 -17.35
C ARG A 119 -10.57 1.93 -16.58
N ALA A 120 -10.61 1.81 -15.26
CA ALA A 120 -10.59 2.90 -14.30
C ALA A 120 -9.32 3.77 -14.41
N ARG A 121 -9.42 4.99 -13.90
CA ARG A 121 -8.28 5.87 -13.68
C ARG A 121 -7.63 5.53 -12.33
N VAL A 122 -6.39 5.07 -12.34
CA VAL A 122 -5.73 4.51 -11.16
C VAL A 122 -4.47 5.28 -10.81
N LEU A 123 -4.36 5.70 -9.55
CA LEU A 123 -3.17 6.35 -9.01
C LEU A 123 -2.37 5.37 -8.16
N PHE A 124 -1.09 5.24 -8.47
CA PHE A 124 -0.12 4.50 -7.66
C PHE A 124 0.83 5.47 -6.96
N ALA A 125 1.09 5.23 -5.68
CA ALA A 125 2.07 5.99 -4.92
C ALA A 125 2.72 5.12 -3.87
N THR A 126 3.94 5.45 -3.45
CA THR A 126 4.59 4.78 -2.32
C THR A 126 5.35 5.78 -1.45
N GLY A 127 5.13 5.66 -0.16
CA GLY A 127 5.92 6.26 0.90
C GLY A 127 7.20 5.48 1.17
N HIS A 128 7.32 4.20 0.80
CA HIS A 128 8.51 3.36 1.02
C HIS A 128 9.21 2.94 -0.30
N PRO A 129 9.77 3.89 -1.09
CA PRO A 129 10.22 3.64 -2.45
C PRO A 129 11.40 2.66 -2.56
N GLY A 130 12.18 2.46 -1.50
CA GLY A 130 13.28 1.49 -1.48
C GLY A 130 12.81 0.03 -1.53
N ALA A 131 11.56 -0.24 -1.14
CA ALA A 131 11.03 -1.58 -0.99
C ALA A 131 9.82 -1.85 -1.89
N LEU A 132 8.88 -0.91 -1.98
CA LEU A 132 7.58 -1.15 -2.61
C LEU A 132 7.45 -0.55 -4.02
N LEU A 133 8.41 0.26 -4.47
CA LEU A 133 8.33 0.93 -5.78
C LEU A 133 8.19 -0.05 -6.95
N ASP A 134 8.97 -1.14 -6.94
CA ASP A 134 8.94 -2.14 -8.00
C ASP A 134 7.61 -2.92 -8.03
N MET A 135 7.09 -3.29 -6.86
CA MET A 135 5.78 -3.91 -6.71
C MET A 135 4.69 -3.00 -7.31
N HIS A 136 4.58 -1.74 -6.85
CA HIS A 136 3.57 -0.81 -7.35
C HIS A 136 3.72 -0.54 -8.85
N GLY A 137 4.95 -0.41 -9.35
CA GLY A 137 5.22 -0.17 -10.78
C GLY A 137 4.82 -1.36 -11.65
N THR A 138 4.98 -2.57 -11.13
CA THR A 138 4.55 -3.81 -11.79
C THR A 138 3.02 -3.89 -11.85
N LEU A 139 2.32 -3.57 -10.76
CA LEU A 139 0.85 -3.46 -10.74
C LEU A 139 0.33 -2.39 -11.71
N ALA A 140 0.97 -1.21 -11.73
CA ALA A 140 0.62 -0.13 -12.65
C ALA A 140 0.79 -0.54 -14.11
N THR A 141 1.85 -1.29 -14.43
CA THR A 141 2.09 -1.81 -15.78
C THR A 141 1.03 -2.82 -16.20
N ALA A 142 0.63 -3.72 -15.30
CA ALA A 142 -0.42 -4.71 -15.56
C ALA A 142 -1.78 -4.03 -15.83
N LEU A 143 -2.19 -3.08 -14.98
CA LEU A 143 -3.44 -2.34 -15.18
C LEU A 143 -3.42 -1.47 -16.44
N ARG A 144 -2.28 -0.84 -16.77
CA ARG A 144 -2.15 -0.13 -18.04
C ARG A 144 -2.34 -1.06 -19.23
N SER A 145 -1.81 -2.28 -19.15
CA SER A 145 -1.95 -3.30 -20.21
C SER A 145 -3.41 -3.78 -20.35
N ALA A 146 -4.17 -3.79 -19.24
CA ALA A 146 -5.60 -4.03 -19.23
C ALA A 146 -6.45 -2.83 -19.73
N GLY A 147 -5.82 -1.69 -20.00
CA GLY A 147 -6.46 -0.50 -20.57
C GLY A 147 -6.87 0.56 -19.54
N CYS A 148 -6.44 0.45 -18.27
CA CYS A 148 -6.63 1.49 -17.27
C CYS A 148 -5.80 2.74 -17.58
N ASP A 149 -6.33 3.89 -17.17
CA ASP A 149 -5.62 5.17 -17.22
C ASP A 149 -4.76 5.33 -15.95
N ILE A 150 -3.45 5.15 -16.06
CA ILE A 150 -2.55 5.34 -14.92
C ILE A 150 -2.25 6.83 -14.77
N VAL A 151 -2.72 7.41 -13.66
CA VAL A 151 -2.61 8.84 -13.36
C VAL A 151 -1.17 9.30 -13.52
N ARG A 152 -0.98 10.40 -14.24
CA ARG A 152 0.30 11.10 -14.30
C ARG A 152 0.35 12.14 -13.20
N THR A 153 1.39 12.10 -12.38
CA THR A 153 1.54 13.08 -11.31
C THR A 153 1.71 14.48 -11.93
N PRO A 154 0.96 15.50 -11.46
CA PRO A 154 1.16 16.87 -11.90
C PRO A 154 2.60 17.32 -11.69
N LEU A 155 3.13 18.12 -12.61
CA LEU A 155 4.51 18.61 -12.51
C LEU A 155 4.62 19.67 -11.41
N ARG A 156 5.79 19.71 -10.76
CA ARG A 156 6.13 20.72 -9.73
C ARG A 156 5.19 20.70 -8.52
N VAL A 157 4.72 19.52 -8.12
CA VAL A 157 4.07 19.32 -6.82
C VAL A 157 5.17 19.25 -5.76
N PHE A 158 5.10 20.13 -4.76
CA PHE A 158 6.05 20.18 -3.63
C PHE A 158 5.31 19.93 -2.33
N ALA A 159 5.93 19.16 -1.44
CA ALA A 159 5.45 18.87 -0.10
C ALA A 159 6.65 18.65 0.81
N ASP A 160 6.55 18.96 2.10
CA ASP A 160 7.56 18.65 3.12
C ASP A 160 9.01 18.97 2.69
N GLU A 161 9.23 20.15 2.10
CA GLU A 161 10.55 20.60 1.61
C GLU A 161 11.17 19.78 0.46
N GLY A 162 10.41 18.86 -0.13
CA GLY A 162 10.80 18.07 -1.30
C GLY A 162 9.79 18.19 -2.43
N VAL A 163 9.93 17.31 -3.42
CA VAL A 163 9.14 17.31 -4.65
C VAL A 163 8.60 15.91 -4.91
N ILE A 164 7.41 15.84 -5.49
CA ILE A 164 6.85 14.56 -5.92
C ILE A 164 7.31 14.32 -7.36
N VAL A 165 7.91 13.15 -7.57
CA VAL A 165 8.33 12.65 -8.88
C VAL A 165 7.64 11.31 -9.15
N GLN A 166 7.71 10.83 -10.38
CA GLN A 166 7.01 9.60 -10.79
C GLN A 166 7.93 8.66 -11.56
N PHE A 167 7.96 7.38 -11.17
CA PHE A 167 8.69 6.31 -11.86
C PHE A 167 7.75 5.14 -12.13
N GLN A 168 7.74 4.63 -13.36
CA GLN A 168 6.86 3.51 -13.76
C GLN A 168 5.37 3.70 -13.38
N GLY A 169 4.87 4.94 -13.37
CA GLY A 169 3.49 5.24 -12.98
C GLY A 169 3.27 5.39 -11.47
N VAL A 170 4.30 5.25 -10.64
CA VAL A 170 4.22 5.36 -9.18
C VAL A 170 4.76 6.71 -8.72
N ALA A 171 3.94 7.49 -8.01
CA ALA A 171 4.35 8.73 -7.38
C ALA A 171 5.20 8.44 -6.13
N VAL A 172 6.31 9.17 -5.99
CA VAL A 172 7.25 9.02 -4.88
C VAL A 172 7.75 10.39 -4.42
N TYR A 173 8.16 10.47 -3.16
CA TYR A 173 8.74 11.68 -2.58
C TYR A 173 10.26 11.73 -2.78
N GLU A 174 10.75 12.80 -3.39
CA GLU A 174 12.16 13.06 -3.65
C GLU A 174 12.64 14.30 -2.90
N ARG A 175 13.83 14.20 -2.29
CA ARG A 175 14.53 15.33 -1.69
C ARG A 175 16.04 15.14 -1.83
N GLY A 176 16.71 16.14 -2.39
CA GLY A 176 18.17 16.15 -2.50
C GLY A 176 18.74 15.06 -3.42
N ALA A 177 18.06 14.78 -4.53
CA ALA A 177 18.37 13.73 -5.50
C ALA A 177 18.27 12.29 -4.94
N SER A 178 17.53 12.10 -3.85
CA SER A 178 17.26 10.79 -3.24
C SER A 178 15.77 10.57 -3.08
N LEU A 179 15.32 9.32 -3.23
CA LEU A 179 13.94 8.93 -2.90
C LEU A 179 13.87 8.65 -1.41
N TRP A 180 12.91 9.27 -0.72
CA TRP A 180 12.82 9.22 0.73
C TRP A 180 11.65 8.36 1.19
N HIS A 181 11.88 7.59 2.25
CA HIS A 181 10.81 7.01 3.03
C HIS A 181 10.02 8.15 3.71
N THR A 182 8.69 8.15 3.58
CA THR A 182 7.81 9.11 4.24
C THR A 182 6.47 8.51 4.66
N HIS A 183 6.07 8.81 5.90
CA HIS A 183 4.71 8.55 6.41
C HIS A 183 3.80 9.78 6.22
N SER A 184 4.31 10.88 5.66
CA SER A 184 3.57 12.13 5.52
C SER A 184 2.41 12.01 4.53
N PRO A 185 1.23 12.57 4.84
CA PRO A 185 0.11 12.64 3.89
C PRO A 185 0.20 13.80 2.91
N GLN A 186 1.09 14.76 3.12
CA GLN A 186 1.17 15.99 2.31
C GLN A 186 1.50 15.72 0.83
N PRO A 187 2.37 14.75 0.49
CA PRO A 187 2.62 14.40 -0.91
C PRO A 187 1.35 14.01 -1.67
N MET A 188 0.53 13.11 -1.11
CA MET A 188 -0.76 12.74 -1.73
C MET A 188 -1.71 13.94 -1.83
N ALA A 189 -1.82 14.74 -0.76
CA ALA A 189 -2.65 15.93 -0.76
C ALA A 189 -2.27 16.90 -1.89
N GLY A 190 -0.98 17.12 -2.11
CA GLY A 190 -0.46 17.94 -3.19
C GLY A 190 -0.76 17.39 -4.58
N VAL A 191 -0.66 16.06 -4.77
CA VAL A 191 -0.99 15.42 -6.05
C VAL A 191 -2.47 15.57 -6.38
N LEU A 192 -3.36 15.26 -5.44
CA LEU A 192 -4.81 15.37 -5.66
C LEU A 192 -5.22 16.82 -5.94
N LEU A 193 -4.72 17.78 -5.14
CA LEU A 193 -4.96 19.21 -5.38
C LEU A 193 -4.44 19.66 -6.75
N GLY A 194 -3.27 19.16 -7.16
CA GLY A 194 -2.69 19.48 -8.47
C GLY A 194 -3.54 18.98 -9.64
N LEU A 195 -4.16 17.81 -9.52
CA LEU A 195 -5.08 17.28 -10.53
C LEU A 195 -6.33 18.16 -10.64
N GLU A 196 -6.94 18.51 -9.50
CA GLU A 196 -8.11 19.39 -9.46
C GLU A 196 -7.82 20.77 -10.08
N GLN A 197 -6.67 21.37 -9.73
CA GLN A 197 -6.25 22.66 -10.27
C GLN A 197 -5.99 22.61 -11.78
N ALA A 198 -5.57 21.46 -12.31
CA ALA A 198 -5.41 21.23 -13.74
C ALA A 198 -6.74 20.93 -14.45
N GLY A 199 -7.86 20.81 -13.70
CA GLY A 199 -9.15 20.37 -14.24
C GLY A 199 -9.14 18.90 -14.67
N GLU A 200 -8.20 18.10 -14.16
CA GLU A 200 -8.15 16.66 -14.40
C GLU A 200 -9.06 15.92 -13.43
N PRO A 201 -9.71 14.81 -13.87
CA PRO A 201 -10.47 13.96 -12.95
C PRO A 201 -9.55 13.33 -11.90
N LEU A 202 -10.07 13.23 -10.68
CA LEU A 202 -9.49 12.43 -9.61
C LEU A 202 -9.47 10.94 -10.00
N PRO A 203 -8.56 10.13 -9.41
CA PRO A 203 -8.56 8.68 -9.65
C PRO A 203 -9.82 8.01 -9.11
N ASP A 204 -10.27 6.97 -9.80
CA ASP A 204 -11.33 6.07 -9.34
C ASP A 204 -10.81 5.06 -8.30
N LEU A 205 -9.51 4.72 -8.37
CA LEU A 205 -8.82 3.83 -7.44
C LEU A 205 -7.43 4.38 -7.10
N VAL A 206 -7.08 4.35 -5.81
CA VAL A 206 -5.72 4.57 -5.32
C VAL A 206 -5.14 3.28 -4.78
N VAL A 207 -3.91 2.97 -5.18
CA VAL A 207 -3.13 1.85 -4.63
C VAL A 207 -1.83 2.41 -4.08
N ALA A 208 -1.69 2.42 -2.75
CA ALA A 208 -0.57 3.09 -2.09
C ALA A 208 -0.24 2.47 -0.72
N ASP A 209 0.61 3.15 0.05
CA ASP A 209 0.99 2.80 1.42
C ASP A 209 1.13 4.07 2.29
N HIS A 210 1.31 3.88 3.60
CA HIS A 210 1.49 4.93 4.61
C HIS A 210 0.52 6.14 4.47
N GLY A 211 1.06 7.37 4.60
CA GLY A 211 0.33 8.63 4.47
C GLY A 211 -0.28 8.86 3.10
N TRP A 212 0.24 8.20 2.06
CA TRP A 212 -0.33 8.30 0.71
C TRP A 212 -1.70 7.62 0.65
N ALA A 213 -1.80 6.39 1.15
CA ALA A 213 -3.06 5.66 1.21
C ALA A 213 -4.06 6.35 2.14
N GLY A 214 -3.66 6.67 3.37
CA GLY A 214 -4.60 7.25 4.35
C GLY A 214 -5.14 8.62 3.91
N ARG A 215 -4.31 9.46 3.28
CA ARG A 215 -4.81 10.74 2.74
C ARG A 215 -5.80 10.57 1.58
N ALA A 216 -5.57 9.62 0.68
CA ALA A 216 -6.50 9.35 -0.42
C ALA A 216 -7.85 8.83 0.09
N ALA A 217 -7.81 7.85 0.98
CA ALA A 217 -8.99 7.31 1.66
C ALA A 217 -9.77 8.41 2.39
N GLN A 218 -9.09 9.31 3.09
CA GLN A 218 -9.72 10.44 3.79
C GLN A 218 -10.43 11.42 2.84
N GLN A 219 -10.03 11.50 1.57
CA GLN A 219 -10.71 12.29 0.54
C GLN A 219 -11.90 11.55 -0.11
N GLY A 220 -12.24 10.36 0.39
CA GLY A 220 -13.36 9.56 -0.12
C GLY A 220 -13.04 8.76 -1.37
N LEU A 221 -11.75 8.58 -1.70
CA LEU A 221 -11.32 7.77 -2.84
C LEU A 221 -11.22 6.30 -2.44
N THR A 222 -11.74 5.40 -3.28
CA THR A 222 -11.53 3.95 -3.09
C THR A 222 -10.03 3.67 -3.06
N THR A 223 -9.57 3.09 -1.95
CA THR A 223 -8.13 2.98 -1.66
C THR A 223 -7.78 1.58 -1.18
N VAL A 224 -6.79 0.97 -1.83
CA VAL A 224 -6.06 -0.21 -1.36
C VAL A 224 -4.74 0.26 -0.76
N GLY A 225 -4.54 -0.01 0.53
CA GLY A 225 -3.35 0.35 1.30
C GLY A 225 -2.51 -0.87 1.67
N PHE A 226 -1.20 -0.82 1.45
CA PHE A 226 -0.25 -1.77 2.06
C PHE A 226 0.34 -1.11 3.31
N ALA A 227 0.45 -1.85 4.42
CA ALA A 227 1.00 -1.31 5.67
C ALA A 227 1.65 -2.39 6.54
N ASP A 228 2.73 -2.00 7.21
CA ASP A 228 3.33 -2.77 8.30
C ASP A 228 2.49 -2.72 9.57
N CYS A 229 2.73 -3.69 10.44
CA CYS A 229 2.06 -3.85 11.72
C CYS A 229 2.24 -2.64 12.64
N ASN A 230 3.27 -1.79 12.46
CA ASN A 230 3.47 -0.55 13.21
C ASN A 230 2.79 0.68 12.59
N ASP A 231 2.01 0.51 11.53
CA ASP A 231 1.23 1.56 10.86
C ASP A 231 -0.29 1.30 11.02
N PRO A 232 -0.81 1.38 12.26
CA PRO A 232 -2.18 0.96 12.58
C PRO A 232 -3.26 1.72 11.82
N ALA A 233 -3.00 2.97 11.43
CA ALA A 233 -4.05 3.86 10.96
C ALA A 233 -4.78 3.35 9.70
N LEU A 234 -4.11 2.66 8.78
CA LEU A 234 -4.80 2.14 7.58
C LEU A 234 -5.79 1.02 7.93
N PHE A 235 -5.45 0.18 8.90
CA PHE A 235 -6.33 -0.89 9.39
C PHE A 235 -7.52 -0.32 10.17
N LEU A 236 -7.29 0.73 10.97
CA LEU A 236 -8.37 1.48 11.63
C LEU A 236 -9.28 2.15 10.59
N GLY A 237 -8.70 2.73 9.54
CA GLY A 237 -9.44 3.31 8.42
C GLY A 237 -10.31 2.27 7.70
N GLU A 238 -9.82 1.03 7.54
CA GLU A 238 -10.61 -0.08 7.01
C GLU A 238 -11.74 -0.48 7.97
N ALA A 239 -11.47 -0.55 9.27
CA ALA A 239 -12.48 -0.86 10.30
C ALA A 239 -13.58 0.20 10.41
N GLU A 240 -13.30 1.45 10.03
CA GLU A 240 -14.28 2.54 9.93
C GLU A 240 -15.00 2.61 8.57
N GLY A 241 -14.52 1.87 7.57
CA GLY A 241 -15.03 1.92 6.19
C GLY A 241 -14.56 3.16 5.41
N THR A 242 -13.55 3.88 5.90
CA THR A 242 -12.92 5.01 5.20
C THR A 242 -11.95 4.52 4.12
N LEU A 243 -11.30 3.37 4.36
CA LEU A 243 -10.36 2.72 3.44
C LEU A 243 -10.93 1.34 3.01
N GLU A 244 -10.77 0.96 1.74
CA GLU A 244 -11.45 -0.23 1.19
C GLU A 244 -10.74 -1.54 1.59
N VAL A 245 -9.42 -1.61 1.42
CA VAL A 245 -8.62 -2.79 1.80
C VAL A 245 -7.27 -2.36 2.36
N ALA A 246 -6.97 -2.72 3.60
CA ALA A 246 -5.61 -2.72 4.13
C ALA A 246 -5.00 -4.12 4.00
N VAL A 247 -3.76 -4.20 3.47
CA VAL A 247 -3.00 -5.44 3.31
C VAL A 247 -1.83 -5.43 4.31
N PRO A 248 -1.85 -6.30 5.33
CA PRO A 248 -0.78 -6.35 6.31
C PRO A 248 0.45 -7.04 5.74
N LEU A 249 1.59 -6.36 5.78
CA LEU A 249 2.91 -6.89 5.40
C LEU A 249 4.03 -6.06 6.02
N ASP A 250 5.17 -6.67 6.33
CA ASP A 250 6.41 -5.92 6.58
C ASP A 250 6.81 -5.25 5.26
N ASP A 251 6.90 -3.92 5.26
CA ASP A 251 7.19 -3.11 4.08
C ASP A 251 8.70 -2.88 3.87
N HIS A 252 9.55 -3.43 4.73
CA HIS A 252 11.02 -3.33 4.64
C HIS A 252 11.71 -4.69 4.82
N VAL A 253 11.64 -5.51 3.78
CA VAL A 253 12.44 -6.74 3.69
C VAL A 253 13.83 -6.52 3.08
N VAL A 254 14.73 -7.48 3.33
CA VAL A 254 16.16 -7.39 2.96
C VAL A 254 16.41 -7.20 1.46
N ASP A 255 15.60 -7.85 0.61
CA ASP A 255 15.68 -7.72 -0.85
C ASP A 255 14.27 -7.42 -1.38
N PRO A 256 14.02 -6.27 -2.02
CA PRO A 256 12.71 -5.91 -2.57
C PRO A 256 12.14 -6.96 -3.54
N ARG A 257 12.98 -7.77 -4.18
CA ARG A 257 12.51 -8.86 -5.06
C ARG A 257 11.77 -9.95 -4.31
N TYR A 258 11.83 -9.99 -2.99
CA TYR A 258 11.01 -10.89 -2.19
C TYR A 258 9.51 -10.58 -2.33
N TYR A 259 9.11 -9.39 -2.79
CA TYR A 259 7.71 -9.11 -3.12
C TYR A 259 7.28 -9.69 -4.48
N GLU A 260 8.19 -10.18 -5.33
CA GLU A 260 7.83 -10.67 -6.67
C GLU A 260 6.82 -11.85 -6.65
N PRO A 261 6.97 -12.91 -5.82
CA PRO A 261 5.96 -13.98 -5.75
C PRO A 261 4.60 -13.50 -5.23
N MET A 262 4.59 -12.54 -4.29
CA MET A 262 3.37 -11.92 -3.78
C MET A 262 2.68 -11.09 -4.87
N THR A 263 3.46 -10.32 -5.64
CA THR A 263 2.98 -9.52 -6.78
C THR A 263 2.41 -10.43 -7.87
N ALA A 264 3.09 -11.54 -8.19
CA ALA A 264 2.62 -12.53 -9.16
C ALA A 264 1.30 -13.19 -8.71
N TYR A 265 1.18 -13.53 -7.43
CA TYR A 265 -0.07 -14.01 -6.85
C TYR A 265 -1.20 -12.98 -6.99
N LEU A 266 -0.97 -11.74 -6.56
CA LEU A 266 -1.96 -10.65 -6.60
C LEU A 266 -2.46 -10.41 -8.03
N LEU A 267 -1.56 -10.33 -9.01
CA LEU A 267 -1.94 -10.17 -10.42
C LEU A 267 -2.70 -11.39 -10.96
N SER A 268 -2.27 -12.61 -10.64
CA SER A 268 -2.98 -13.83 -11.03
C SER A 268 -4.38 -13.89 -10.43
N ALA A 269 -4.51 -13.60 -9.14
CA ALA A 269 -5.79 -13.53 -8.45
C ALA A 269 -6.70 -12.47 -9.08
N ALA A 270 -6.16 -11.33 -9.52
CA ALA A 270 -6.89 -10.26 -10.20
C ALA A 270 -7.24 -10.58 -11.67
N GLY A 271 -6.68 -11.65 -12.25
CA GLY A 271 -6.84 -11.97 -13.68
C GLY A 271 -5.99 -11.10 -14.60
N LEU A 272 -4.87 -10.58 -14.09
CA LEU A 272 -3.97 -9.61 -14.73
C LEU A 272 -2.56 -10.16 -14.99
N ALA A 273 -2.36 -11.48 -14.91
CA ALA A 273 -1.06 -12.13 -15.12
C ALA A 273 -0.68 -12.35 -16.61
N GLY A 274 -1.50 -11.86 -17.55
CA GLY A 274 -1.37 -12.10 -18.99
C GLY A 274 -0.80 -10.92 -19.79
#